data_AF-A0A943L5V7-F1
#
_entry.id   AF-A0A943L5V7-F1
#
_cell.length_a   1.000
_cell.length_b   1.000
_cell.length_c   1.000
_cell.angle_alpha   90.00
_cell.angle_beta   90.00
_cell.angle_gamma   90.00
#
_symmetry.space_group_name_H-M   'P 1'
#
loop_
_entity.id
_entity.type
_entity.pdbx_description
1 polymer ?
#
loop_
_entity_poly.entity_id
_entity_poly.type
_entity_poly.pdbx_seq_one_letter_code
_entity_poly.pdbx_strand_id
1 'polypeptide(L)'
;MSFYTEQEIMEVAIKVIEEYGELNTTELKEILNDIMQPSGEDLIINKNRNDTKFDQKVRNMISHRDNNDLYKYFDYRKDGRVGILISKSVIIEAINIKEQLQCMDKMLKVQREKKRRKLSMQER
;
A
#
# COMPACT_ATOMS: atom_id res chain seq x y z
N MET A 1 17.48 -23.40 11.71
CA MET A 1 18.08 -22.21 11.06
C MET A 1 17.27 -21.93 9.81
N SER A 2 16.91 -20.68 9.55
CA SER A 2 16.12 -20.32 8.36
C SER A 2 17.02 -19.87 7.22
N PHE A 3 16.50 -20.02 6.01
CA PHE A 3 17.10 -19.47 4.80
C PHE A 3 15.98 -19.14 3.81
N TYR A 4 15.24 -18.06 4.08
CA TYR A 4 14.10 -17.69 3.26
C TYR A 4 14.53 -17.22 1.87
N THR A 5 13.82 -17.65 0.84
CA THR A 5 13.95 -17.14 -0.52
C THR A 5 13.24 -15.80 -0.67
N GLU A 6 13.60 -15.01 -1.68
CA GLU A 6 12.89 -13.75 -1.96
C GLU A 6 11.41 -14.02 -2.32
N GLN A 7 11.09 -15.17 -2.92
CA GLN A 7 9.72 -15.56 -3.24
C GLN A 7 8.88 -15.85 -1.99
N GLU A 8 9.42 -16.59 -1.02
CA GLU A 8 8.71 -16.86 0.25
C GLU A 8 8.45 -15.56 1.03
N ILE A 9 9.44 -14.67 1.07
CA ILE A 9 9.30 -13.34 1.68
C ILE A 9 8.22 -12.53 0.94
N MET A 10 8.18 -12.60 -0.38
CA MET A 10 7.21 -11.90 -1.22
C MET A 10 5.78 -12.35 -0.94
N GLU A 11 5.52 -13.65 -0.80
CA GLU A 11 4.18 -14.16 -0.50
C GLU A 11 3.65 -13.67 0.84
N VAL A 12 4.52 -13.57 1.86
CA VAL A 12 4.15 -13.01 3.17
C VAL A 12 3.98 -11.49 3.06
N ALA A 13 4.86 -10.80 2.33
CA ALA A 13 4.80 -9.36 2.16
C ALA A 13 3.50 -8.90 1.47
N ILE A 14 3.02 -9.63 0.46
CA ILE A 14 1.74 -9.33 -0.21
C ILE A 14 0.59 -9.34 0.81
N LYS A 15 0.51 -10.39 1.65
CA LYS A 15 -0.53 -10.50 2.68
C LYS A 15 -0.47 -9.36 3.69
N VAL A 16 0.73 -9.02 4.15
CA VAL A 16 0.95 -7.93 5.10
C VAL A 16 0.52 -6.59 4.49
N ILE A 17 0.90 -6.29 3.25
CA ILE A 17 0.51 -5.03 2.60
C ILE A 17 -1.00 -4.97 2.35
N GLU A 18 -1.63 -6.09 1.99
CA GLU A 18 -3.08 -6.16 1.83
C GLU A 18 -3.83 -5.94 3.16
N GLU A 19 -3.32 -6.47 4.26
CA GLU A 19 -3.92 -6.33 5.59
C GLU A 19 -3.79 -4.92 6.16
N TYR A 20 -2.61 -4.31 6.06
CA TYR A 20 -2.35 -2.97 6.61
C TYR A 20 -2.74 -1.83 5.66
N GLY A 21 -2.83 -2.11 4.36
CA GLY A 21 -3.24 -1.16 3.33
C GLY A 21 -2.14 -0.20 2.87
N GLU A 22 -1.46 0.50 3.80
CA GLU A 22 -0.32 1.38 3.51
C GLU A 22 0.79 1.16 4.55
N LEU A 23 2.01 0.89 4.08
CA LEU A 23 3.18 0.64 4.92
C LEU A 23 4.42 1.28 4.31
N ASN A 24 5.33 1.75 5.15
CA ASN A 24 6.66 2.12 4.70
C ASN A 24 7.63 0.92 4.69
N THR A 25 8.76 1.07 4.00
CA THR A 25 9.76 -0.01 3.86
C THR A 25 10.36 -0.47 5.20
N THR A 26 10.42 0.40 6.20
CA THR A 26 10.92 0.07 7.54
C THR A 26 9.89 -0.74 8.31
N GLU A 27 8.62 -0.29 8.31
CA GLU A 27 7.51 -1.01 8.94
C GLU A 27 7.32 -2.40 8.34
N LEU A 28 7.33 -2.50 7.01
CA LEU A 28 7.24 -3.80 6.33
C LEU A 28 8.36 -4.74 6.77
N LYS A 29 9.58 -4.23 6.88
CA LYS A 29 10.73 -5.01 7.32
C LYS A 29 10.57 -5.50 8.77
N GLU A 30 10.10 -4.64 9.67
CA GLU A 30 9.85 -4.99 11.08
C GLU A 30 8.76 -6.07 11.18
N ILE A 31 7.62 -5.87 10.51
CA ILE A 31 6.51 -6.84 10.49
C ILE A 31 6.97 -8.19 9.90
N LEU A 32 7.74 -8.18 8.82
CA LEU A 32 8.27 -9.42 8.23
C LEU A 32 9.23 -10.14 9.17
N ASN A 33 10.06 -9.41 9.93
CA ASN A 33 10.92 -10.02 10.95
C ASN A 33 10.09 -10.67 12.07
N ASP A 34 9.03 -10.00 12.53
CA ASP A 34 8.18 -10.50 13.60
C ASP A 34 7.38 -11.75 13.17
N ILE A 35 6.85 -11.74 11.94
CA ILE A 35 6.04 -12.85 11.41
C ILE A 35 6.92 -14.05 11.01
N MET A 36 8.02 -13.80 10.29
CA MET A 36 8.84 -14.89 9.73
C MET A 36 9.90 -15.39 10.71
N GLN A 37 10.25 -14.62 11.74
CA GLN A 37 11.22 -14.97 12.76
C GLN A 37 12.53 -15.56 12.18
N PRO A 38 13.24 -14.80 11.31
CA PRO A 38 14.47 -15.28 10.68
C PRO A 38 15.52 -15.68 11.72
N SER A 39 16.27 -16.75 11.42
CA SER A 39 17.26 -17.34 12.33
C SER A 39 18.46 -17.91 11.57
N GLY A 40 19.61 -18.04 12.22
CA GLY A 40 20.79 -18.67 11.61
C GLY A 40 21.32 -17.87 10.40
N GLU A 41 21.29 -18.47 9.21
CA GLU A 41 21.85 -17.89 7.99
C GLU A 41 21.22 -16.53 7.64
N ASP A 42 19.91 -16.39 7.83
CA ASP A 42 19.19 -15.15 7.55
C ASP A 42 19.63 -13.99 8.45
N LEU A 43 20.15 -14.26 9.65
CA LEU A 43 20.69 -13.26 10.58
C LEU A 43 22.17 -12.94 10.36
N ILE A 44 22.84 -13.60 9.42
CA ILE A 44 24.23 -13.30 9.10
C ILE A 44 24.32 -11.86 8.56
N ILE A 45 25.20 -11.06 9.16
CA ILE A 45 25.47 -9.70 8.72
C ILE A 45 26.25 -9.74 7.40
N ASN A 46 25.83 -8.95 6.42
CA ASN A 46 26.55 -8.86 5.15
C ASN A 46 27.91 -8.15 5.33
N LYS A 47 28.96 -8.70 4.73
CA LYS A 47 30.28 -8.05 4.75
C LYS A 47 30.17 -6.66 4.11
N ASN A 48 30.63 -5.63 4.81
CA ASN A 48 30.59 -4.21 4.41
C ASN A 48 29.20 -3.55 4.43
N ARG A 49 28.21 -4.17 5.07
CA ARG A 49 26.90 -3.54 5.34
C ARG A 49 26.50 -3.78 6.80
N ASN A 50 25.59 -2.95 7.30
CA ASN A 50 25.06 -3.06 8.65
C ASN A 50 23.70 -3.81 8.71
N ASP A 51 23.27 -4.45 7.62
CA ASP A 51 22.00 -5.19 7.51
C ASP A 51 22.21 -6.71 7.37
N THR A 52 21.25 -7.50 7.85
CA THR A 52 21.28 -8.97 7.79
C THR A 52 21.04 -9.50 6.37
N LYS A 53 21.32 -10.78 6.11
CA LYS A 53 20.96 -11.43 4.84
C LYS A 53 19.45 -11.36 4.57
N PHE A 54 18.61 -11.50 5.60
CA PHE A 54 17.17 -11.34 5.49
C PHE A 54 16.77 -9.93 5.07
N ASP A 55 17.30 -8.92 5.77
CA ASP A 55 17.04 -7.50 5.48
C ASP A 55 17.40 -7.14 4.04
N GLN A 56 18.52 -7.70 3.57
CA GLN A 56 19.02 -7.52 2.22
C GLN A 56 18.08 -8.14 1.18
N LYS A 57 17.49 -9.30 1.45
CA LYS A 57 16.48 -9.94 0.58
C LYS A 57 15.20 -9.11 0.53
N VAL A 58 14.69 -8.65 1.68
CA VAL A 58 13.51 -7.75 1.75
C VAL A 58 13.75 -6.48 0.93
N ARG A 59 14.93 -5.86 1.08
CA ARG A 59 15.30 -4.66 0.32
C ARG A 59 15.40 -4.92 -1.17
N ASN A 60 16.00 -6.04 -1.57
CA ASN A 60 16.11 -6.42 -2.99
C ASN A 60 14.75 -6.63 -3.63
N MET A 61 13.86 -7.36 -2.95
CA MET A 61 12.49 -7.61 -3.38
C MET A 61 11.75 -6.31 -3.68
N ILE A 62 11.84 -5.31 -2.79
CA ILE A 62 11.17 -4.00 -2.98
C ILE A 62 11.85 -3.18 -4.09
N SER A 63 13.18 -3.24 -4.18
CA SER A 63 13.95 -2.49 -5.17
C SER A 63 13.73 -3.01 -6.58
N HIS A 64 13.55 -4.32 -6.74
CA HIS A 64 13.27 -4.99 -8.01
C HIS A 64 11.79 -5.25 -8.25
N ARG A 65 10.90 -4.49 -7.58
CA ARG A 65 9.44 -4.66 -7.68
C ARG A 65 8.89 -4.66 -9.10
N ASP A 66 9.53 -3.96 -10.03
CA ASP A 66 9.09 -3.88 -11.44
C ASP A 66 9.39 -5.16 -12.22
N ASN A 67 10.30 -5.99 -11.70
CA ASN A 67 10.75 -7.26 -12.31
C ASN A 67 10.26 -8.50 -11.55
N ASN A 68 9.46 -8.35 -10.49
CA ASN A 68 8.84 -9.45 -9.76
C ASN A 68 7.32 -9.25 -9.67
N ASP A 69 6.58 -10.17 -9.08
CA ASP A 69 5.10 -10.08 -9.06
C ASP A 69 4.53 -9.05 -8.07
N LEU A 70 5.41 -8.43 -7.28
CA LEU A 70 5.07 -7.51 -6.20
C LEU A 70 4.28 -6.31 -6.81
N TYR A 71 4.72 -5.71 -7.95
CA TYR A 71 4.00 -4.57 -8.59
C TYR A 71 2.53 -4.83 -8.96
N LYS A 72 2.10 -6.10 -9.05
CA LYS A 72 0.72 -6.45 -9.38
C LYS A 72 -0.24 -6.17 -8.23
N TYR A 73 0.24 -6.21 -6.99
CA TYR A 73 -0.60 -6.15 -5.79
C TYR A 73 -0.58 -4.80 -5.09
N PHE A 74 0.53 -4.06 -5.18
CA PHE A 74 0.65 -2.75 -4.54
C PHE A 74 1.29 -1.73 -5.49
N ASP A 75 1.21 -0.47 -5.10
CA ASP A 75 1.90 0.64 -5.72
C ASP A 75 3.02 1.14 -4.80
N TYR A 76 4.07 1.71 -5.39
CA TYR A 76 5.21 2.22 -4.65
C TYR A 76 5.33 3.73 -4.87
N ARG A 77 5.22 4.48 -3.78
CA ARG A 77 5.45 5.93 -3.75
C ARG A 77 6.71 6.23 -2.96
N LYS A 78 7.55 7.12 -3.48
CA LYS A 78 8.68 7.66 -2.72
C LYS A 78 8.24 8.96 -2.04
N ASP A 79 8.33 9.02 -0.72
CA ASP A 79 8.11 10.22 0.09
C ASP A 79 9.44 10.65 0.74
N GLY A 80 10.12 11.60 0.09
CA GLY A 80 11.45 12.03 0.48
C GLY A 80 12.48 10.88 0.45
N ARG A 81 12.91 10.44 1.64
CA ARG A 81 13.85 9.32 1.81
C ARG A 81 13.17 7.98 2.09
N VAL A 82 11.85 7.98 2.30
CA VAL A 82 11.07 6.81 2.69
C VAL A 82 10.32 6.26 1.48
N GLY A 83 10.32 4.94 1.34
CA GLY A 83 9.47 4.25 0.37
C GLY A 83 8.16 3.83 1.04
N ILE A 84 7.04 4.09 0.37
CA ILE A 84 5.69 3.77 0.83
C ILE A 84 5.09 2.77 -0.15
N LEU A 85 4.58 1.68 0.37
CA LEU A 85 3.87 0.63 -0.34
C LEU A 85 2.38 0.73 0.00
N ILE A 86 1.54 0.85 -1.02
CA ILE A 86 0.09 0.99 -0.85
C ILE A 86 -0.60 -0.13 -1.62
N SER A 87 -1.42 -0.92 -0.94
CA SER A 87 -2.22 -1.96 -1.59
C SER A 87 -3.10 -1.35 -2.69
N LYS A 88 -3.12 -1.98 -3.86
CA LYS A 88 -3.97 -1.53 -4.96
C LYS A 88 -5.46 -1.65 -4.62
N SER A 89 -5.85 -2.56 -3.73
CA SER A 89 -7.24 -2.67 -3.26
C SER A 89 -7.69 -1.36 -2.61
N VAL A 90 -6.87 -0.81 -1.70
CA VAL A 90 -7.14 0.48 -1.03
C VAL A 90 -7.21 1.63 -2.03
N ILE A 91 -6.33 1.63 -3.04
CA ILE A 91 -6.35 2.66 -4.10
C ILE A 91 -7.67 2.60 -4.88
N ILE A 92 -8.10 1.40 -5.30
CA ILE A 92 -9.35 1.20 -6.05
C ILE A 92 -10.56 1.63 -5.20
N GLU A 93 -10.59 1.26 -3.92
CA GLU A 93 -11.63 1.69 -2.99
C GLU A 93 -11.69 3.21 -2.86
N ALA A 94 -10.54 3.87 -2.71
CA ALA A 94 -10.46 5.32 -2.63
C ALA A 94 -10.93 6.01 -3.94
N ILE A 95 -10.65 5.44 -5.10
CA ILE A 95 -11.13 5.94 -6.40
C ILE A 95 -12.66 5.81 -6.47
N ASN A 96 -13.22 4.64 -6.14
CA ASN A 96 -14.66 4.41 -6.15
C ASN A 96 -15.39 5.38 -5.22
N ILE A 97 -14.86 5.61 -4.02
CA ILE A 97 -15.42 6.59 -3.06
C ILE A 97 -15.40 7.99 -3.65
N LYS A 98 -14.29 8.42 -4.27
CA LYS A 98 -14.19 9.74 -4.90
C LYS A 98 -15.22 9.93 -6.01
N GLU A 99 -15.44 8.91 -6.85
CA GLU A 99 -16.44 8.95 -7.90
C GLU A 99 -17.87 9.07 -7.34
N GLN A 100 -18.18 8.31 -6.28
CA GLN A 100 -19.46 8.39 -5.60
C GLN A 100 -19.70 9.78 -4.98
N LEU A 101 -18.70 10.37 -4.33
CA LEU A 101 -18.78 11.72 -3.75
C LEU A 101 -19.05 12.78 -4.84
N GLN A 102 -18.36 12.68 -5.99
CA GLN A 102 -18.60 13.59 -7.12
C GLN A 102 -20.03 13.50 -7.67
N CYS A 103 -20.59 12.29 -7.75
CA CYS A 103 -21.98 12.08 -8.14
C CYS A 103 -22.96 12.69 -7.14
N MET A 104 -22.71 12.51 -5.84
CA MET A 104 -23.53 13.07 -4.78
C MET A 104 -23.52 14.61 -4.79
N ASP A 105 -22.37 15.23 -5.01
CA ASP A 105 -22.25 16.69 -5.13
C ASP A 105 -23.05 17.24 -6.31
N LYS A 106 -23.01 16.57 -7.46
CA LYS A 106 -23.83 16.93 -8.63
C LYS A 106 -25.32 16.83 -8.31
N MET A 107 -25.76 15.76 -7.66
CA MET A 107 -27.15 15.57 -7.25
C MET A 107 -27.63 16.67 -6.29
N LEU A 108 -26.82 17.02 -5.29
CA LEU A 108 -27.15 18.08 -4.32
C LEU A 108 -27.30 19.46 -4.99
N LYS A 109 -26.45 19.77 -5.97
CA LYS A 109 -26.56 21.01 -6.77
C LYS A 109 -27.90 21.06 -7.52
N VAL A 110 -28.27 19.98 -8.19
CA VAL A 110 -29.55 19.87 -8.91
C VAL A 110 -30.75 20.02 -7.97
N GLN A 111 -30.72 19.39 -6.79
CA GLN A 111 -31.81 19.50 -5.82
C GLN A 111 -31.97 20.93 -5.28
N ARG A 112 -30.86 21.62 -5.00
CA ARG A 112 -30.88 23.03 -4.58
C ARG A 112 -31.51 23.94 -5.64
N GLU A 113 -31.18 23.74 -6.92
CA GLU A 113 -31.79 24.49 -8.01
C GLU A 113 -33.29 24.22 -8.16
N LYS A 114 -33.71 22.95 -8.09
CA LYS A 114 -35.14 22.58 -8.13
C LYS A 114 -35.91 23.23 -6.97
N LYS A 115 -35.34 23.23 -5.76
CA LYS A 115 -35.96 23.87 -4.59
C LYS A 115 -36.11 25.38 -4.79
N ARG A 116 -35.06 26.07 -5.28
CA ARG A 116 -35.11 27.50 -5.60
C ARG A 116 -36.21 27.84 -6.62
N ARG A 117 -36.32 27.05 -7.69
CA ARG A 117 -37.37 27.24 -8.72
C ARG A 117 -38.78 27.08 -8.14
N LYS A 118 -39.00 26.08 -7.27
CA LYS A 118 -40.30 25.89 -6.61
C LYS A 118 -40.70 27.06 -5.73
N LEU A 119 -39.78 27.58 -4.91
CA LEU A 119 -40.02 28.77 -4.08
C LEU A 119 -40.45 29.98 -4.93
N SER A 120 -39.73 30.27 -6.02
CA SER A 120 -40.05 31.41 -6.91
C SER A 120 -41.40 31.30 -7.64
N MET A 121 -41.98 30.09 -7.72
CA MET A 121 -43.32 29.90 -8.31
C MET A 121 -44.44 30.07 -7.29
N GLN A 122 -44.16 29.94 -5.98
CA GLN A 122 -45.15 30.10 -4.91
C GLN A 122 -45.34 31.57 -4.50
N GLU A 123 -44.40 32.44 -4.85
CA GLU A 123 -44.43 33.89 -4.57
C GLU A 123 -45.11 34.72 -5.67
N ARG A 124 -45.72 34.08 -6.69
CA ARG A 124 -46.47 34.71 -7.79
C ARG A 124 -47.95 34.36 -7.68
#